data_AF-A0A964JEQ3-F1
#
_entry.id   AF-A0A964JEQ3-F1
#
_cell.length_a   1.000
_cell.length_b   1.000
_cell.length_c   1.000
_cell.angle_alpha   90.00
_cell.angle_beta   90.00
_cell.angle_gamma   90.00
#
_symmetry.space_group_name_H-M   'P 1'
#
loop_
_entity.id
_entity.type
_entity.pdbx_description
1 polymer ?
#
loop_
_entity_poly.entity_id
_entity_poly.type
_entity_poly.pdbx_seq_one_letter_code
_entity_poly.pdbx_strand_id
1 'polypeptide(L)'
;MPAVFLATELGPLEPNVYYLFQQGPPKLVYPDPSPLVEEFLMGLWDRYGTRPAEDLLTTIAADGSYALALKGGRNTEINLEILQAGYGGKSAVKVKGGVKPGAEPAYWTPEGKRATKGIPGQAPRR
;
A
#
# COMPACT_ATOMS: atom_id res chain seq x y z
N MET A 1 0.67 -15.60 6.07
CA MET A 1 -0.01 -14.73 5.09
C MET A 1 1.06 -14.13 4.18
N PRO A 2 0.88 -14.12 2.85
CA PRO A 2 1.74 -13.33 1.97
C PRO A 2 1.51 -11.84 2.27
N ALA A 3 2.59 -11.05 2.37
CA ALA A 3 2.49 -9.61 2.54
C ALA A 3 2.04 -8.99 1.20
N VAL A 4 0.89 -8.32 1.19
CA VAL A 4 0.33 -7.68 -0.01
C VAL A 4 0.24 -6.19 0.26
N PHE A 5 0.76 -5.37 -0.65
CA PHE A 5 0.75 -3.91 -0.51
C PHE A 5 -0.18 -3.29 -1.55
N LEU A 6 -0.93 -2.27 -1.14
CA LEU A 6 -1.78 -1.46 -2.01
C LEU A 6 -1.15 -0.08 -2.18
N ALA A 7 -1.11 0.43 -3.41
CA ALA A 7 -0.74 1.82 -3.69
C ALA A 7 -1.89 2.75 -3.28
N THR A 8 -1.68 3.52 -2.22
CA THR A 8 -2.61 4.55 -1.74
C THR A 8 -2.08 5.95 -2.03
N GLU A 9 -2.76 7.00 -1.61
CA GLU A 9 -2.25 8.38 -1.75
C GLU A 9 -1.17 8.70 -0.69
N LEU A 10 -1.13 7.94 0.40
CA LEU A 10 -0.22 8.14 1.54
C LEU A 10 0.97 7.15 1.51
N GLY A 11 1.18 6.44 0.41
CA GLY A 11 2.20 5.41 0.27
C GLY A 11 1.63 3.99 0.19
N PRO A 12 2.51 2.97 0.13
CA PRO A 12 2.12 1.57 0.20
C PRO A 12 1.44 1.24 1.54
N LEU A 13 0.26 0.62 1.48
CA LEU A 13 -0.47 0.15 2.66
C LEU A 13 -0.57 -1.38 2.64
N GLU A 14 -0.17 -2.04 3.73
CA GLU A 14 -0.44 -3.47 3.95
C GLU A 14 -1.81 -3.61 4.63
N PRO A 15 -2.84 -4.17 3.97
CA PRO A 15 -4.20 -4.16 4.50
C PRO A 15 -4.41 -5.04 5.73
N ASN A 16 -3.58 -6.07 5.89
CA ASN A 16 -3.75 -7.08 6.93
C ASN A 16 -3.08 -6.71 8.26
N VAL A 17 -2.31 -5.63 8.30
CA VAL A 17 -1.58 -5.21 9.50
C VAL A 17 -2.56 -4.97 10.65
N TYR A 18 -3.70 -4.35 10.36
CA TYR A 18 -4.75 -4.11 11.35
C TYR A 18 -5.36 -5.40 11.93
N TYR A 19 -5.55 -6.43 11.09
CA TYR A 19 -6.02 -7.74 11.56
C TYR A 19 -5.02 -8.38 12.51
N LEU A 20 -3.72 -8.18 12.26
CA LEU A 20 -2.64 -8.72 13.09
C LEU A 20 -2.62 -8.10 14.50
N PHE A 21 -3.04 -6.83 14.62
CA PHE A 21 -3.14 -6.11 15.90
C PHE A 21 -4.51 -6.18 16.57
N GLN A 22 -5.52 -6.81 15.95
CA GLN A 22 -6.90 -6.82 16.47
C GLN A 22 -7.02 -7.48 17.86
N GLN A 23 -6.15 -8.45 18.15
CA GLN A 23 -6.08 -9.17 19.43
C GLN A 23 -5.06 -8.55 20.40
N GLY A 24 -4.63 -7.32 20.12
CA GLY A 24 -3.51 -6.67 20.80
C GLY A 24 -2.18 -6.87 20.06
N PRO A 25 -1.10 -6.22 20.53
CA PRO A 25 0.22 -6.36 19.93
C PRO A 25 0.69 -7.81 19.96
N PRO A 26 1.24 -8.34 18.87
CA PRO A 26 1.75 -9.71 18.84
C PRO A 26 2.87 -9.86 19.87
N LYS A 27 2.83 -10.96 20.65
CA LYS A 27 3.90 -11.31 21.59
C LYS A 27 5.10 -11.83 20.80
N LEU A 28 5.87 -10.90 20.27
CA LEU A 28 7.10 -11.19 19.54
C LEU A 28 8.26 -11.27 20.55
N VAL A 29 9.02 -12.35 20.48
CA VAL A 29 10.33 -12.44 21.14
C VAL A 29 11.32 -11.83 20.16
N TYR A 30 11.83 -10.66 20.48
CA TYR A 30 12.83 -9.99 19.66
C TYR A 30 14.22 -10.42 20.14
N PRO A 31 14.95 -11.24 19.37
CA PRO A 31 16.38 -11.34 19.58
C PRO A 31 17.01 -9.97 19.26
N ASP A 32 18.07 -9.62 19.98
CA ASP A 32 18.85 -8.43 19.62
C ASP A 32 19.34 -8.56 18.18
N PRO A 33 19.22 -7.50 17.35
CA PRO A 33 19.74 -7.54 15.99
C PRO A 33 21.26 -7.77 16.04
N SER A 34 21.80 -8.51 15.07
CA SER A 34 23.25 -8.58 14.93
C SER A 34 23.83 -7.18 14.69
N PRO A 35 25.10 -6.90 15.05
CA PRO A 35 25.70 -5.56 14.87
C PRO A 35 25.59 -5.02 13.44
N LEU A 36 25.69 -5.89 12.43
CA LEU A 36 25.53 -5.52 11.02
C LEU A 36 24.11 -5.00 10.69
N VAL A 37 23.09 -5.63 11.28
CA VAL A 37 21.69 -5.23 11.10
C VAL A 37 21.45 -3.90 11.81
N GLU A 38 22.00 -3.73 13.01
CA GLU A 38 21.90 -2.48 13.76
C GLU A 38 22.55 -1.32 13.00
N GLU A 39 23.78 -1.48 12.50
CA GLU A 39 24.46 -0.45 11.70
C GLU A 39 23.67 -0.08 10.45
N PHE A 40 23.10 -1.08 9.74
CA PHE A 40 22.25 -0.83 8.59
C PHE A 40 20.98 -0.03 8.96
N LEU A 41 20.31 -0.39 10.05
CA LEU A 41 19.11 0.30 10.52
C LEU A 41 19.43 1.73 10.98
N MET A 42 20.56 1.93 11.66
CA MET A 42 21.04 3.26 12.05
C MET A 42 21.35 4.12 10.82
N GLY A 43 21.98 3.56 9.79
CA GLY A 43 22.20 4.28 8.53
C GLY A 43 20.91 4.69 7.82
N LEU A 44 19.85 3.88 7.90
CA LEU A 44 18.52 4.27 7.43
C LEU A 44 17.93 5.40 8.28
N TRP A 45 18.04 5.30 9.61
CA TRP A 45 17.53 6.31 10.53
C TRP A 45 18.23 7.66 10.34
N ASP A 46 19.56 7.69 10.23
CA ASP A 46 20.32 8.92 10.02
C ASP A 46 19.96 9.61 8.69
N ARG A 47 19.62 8.81 7.67
CA ARG A 47 19.26 9.32 6.34
C ARG A 47 17.84 9.85 6.23
N TYR A 48 16.89 9.23 6.94
CA TYR A 48 15.45 9.46 6.74
C TYR A 48 14.69 9.90 7.99
N GLY A 49 15.19 9.60 9.20
CA GLY A 49 14.47 9.79 10.47
C GLY A 49 14.24 11.25 10.87
N THR A 50 15.04 12.19 10.35
CA THR A 50 14.88 13.63 10.57
C THR A 50 14.05 14.33 9.49
N ARG A 51 13.68 13.61 8.42
CA ARG A 51 12.93 14.20 7.29
C ARG A 51 11.46 14.37 7.66
N PRO A 52 10.81 15.46 7.21
CA PRO A 52 9.38 15.62 7.35
C PRO A 52 8.62 14.57 6.52
N ALA A 53 7.38 14.29 6.89
CA ALA A 53 6.55 13.26 6.26
C ALA A 53 6.36 13.53 4.75
N GLU A 54 6.25 14.80 4.36
CA GLU A 54 6.07 15.23 2.97
C GLU A 54 7.28 14.88 2.09
N ASP A 55 8.49 15.01 2.63
CA ASP A 55 9.73 14.64 1.93
C ASP A 55 9.84 13.11 1.77
N LEU A 56 9.40 12.36 2.78
CA LEU A 56 9.34 10.90 2.72
C LEU A 56 8.31 10.45 1.67
N LEU A 57 7.13 11.07 1.63
CA LEU A 57 6.12 10.82 0.61
C LEU A 57 6.64 11.13 -0.79
N THR A 58 7.39 12.22 -0.96
CA THR A 58 8.03 12.56 -2.24
C THR A 58 9.03 11.49 -2.66
N THR A 59 9.81 10.98 -1.71
CA THR A 59 10.76 9.87 -1.95
C THR A 59 10.04 8.59 -2.38
N ILE A 60 8.96 8.23 -1.68
CA ILE A 60 8.14 7.06 -2.00
C ILE A 60 7.44 7.22 -3.35
N ALA A 61 6.92 8.40 -3.66
CA ALA A 61 6.27 8.70 -4.94
C ALA A 61 7.22 8.55 -6.14
N ALA A 62 8.53 8.75 -5.92
CA ALA A 62 9.55 8.53 -6.93
C ALA A 62 9.94 7.04 -7.12
N ASP A 63 9.48 6.13 -6.25
CA ASP A 63 9.75 4.71 -6.41
C ASP A 63 9.07 4.16 -7.68
N GLY A 64 9.84 3.46 -8.51
CA GLY A 64 9.38 2.97 -9.81
C GLY A 64 8.22 1.99 -9.70
N SER A 65 8.24 1.09 -8.70
CA SER A 65 7.19 0.09 -8.50
C SER A 65 5.89 0.75 -8.00
N TYR A 66 6.02 1.66 -7.03
CA TYR A 66 4.90 2.42 -6.49
C TYR A 66 4.25 3.33 -7.53
N ALA A 67 5.05 4.08 -8.29
CA ALA A 67 4.56 4.96 -9.34
C ALA A 67 3.84 4.17 -10.46
N LEU A 68 4.33 2.98 -10.80
CA LEU A 68 3.65 2.09 -11.75
C LEU A 68 2.30 1.59 -11.21
N ALA A 69 2.26 1.14 -9.95
CA ALA A 69 1.00 0.73 -9.33
C ALA A 69 0.00 1.88 -9.26
N LEU A 70 0.44 3.08 -8.88
CA LEU A 70 -0.43 4.25 -8.78
C LEU A 70 -1.07 4.65 -10.12
N LYS A 71 -0.36 4.46 -11.25
CA LYS A 71 -0.93 4.61 -12.61
C LYS A 71 -2.09 3.66 -12.88
N GLY A 72 -2.12 2.50 -12.22
CA GLY A 72 -3.23 1.55 -12.26
C GLY A 72 -4.52 2.06 -11.63
N GLY A 73 -4.43 3.11 -10.81
CA GLY A 73 -5.52 3.67 -10.02
C GLY A 73 -5.30 3.49 -8.52
N ARG A 74 -6.18 4.08 -7.71
CA ARG A 74 -6.10 3.99 -6.25
C ARG A 74 -6.34 2.54 -5.80
N ASN A 75 -5.61 2.12 -4.76
CA ASN A 75 -5.66 0.77 -4.18
C ASN A 75 -5.22 -0.34 -5.16
N THR A 76 -4.42 -0.01 -6.17
CA THR A 76 -3.79 -1.02 -7.02
C THR A 76 -2.81 -1.84 -6.19
N GLU A 77 -2.85 -3.16 -6.32
CA GLU A 77 -1.89 -4.05 -5.68
C GLU A 77 -0.48 -3.88 -6.28
N ILE A 78 0.53 -3.78 -5.42
CA ILE A 78 1.95 -3.81 -5.80
C ILE A 78 2.40 -5.28 -5.78
N ASN A 79 2.12 -5.98 -6.88
CA ASN A 79 2.46 -7.39 -7.02
C ASN A 79 3.92 -7.59 -7.51
N LEU A 80 4.35 -8.86 -7.58
CA LEU A 80 5.71 -9.22 -8.00
C LEU A 80 6.07 -8.70 -9.40
N GLU A 81 5.12 -8.69 -10.34
CA GLU A 81 5.34 -8.20 -11.70
C GLU A 81 5.67 -6.71 -11.71
N ILE A 82 4.95 -5.92 -10.90
CA ILE A 82 5.20 -4.48 -10.74
C ILE A 82 6.55 -4.22 -10.06
N LEU A 83 6.89 -4.98 -9.02
CA LEU A 83 8.20 -4.89 -8.36
C LEU A 83 9.34 -5.20 -9.34
N GLN A 84 9.21 -6.25 -10.14
CA GLN A 84 10.19 -6.62 -11.17
C GLN A 84 10.33 -5.53 -12.24
N ALA A 85 9.26 -4.86 -12.63
CA ALA A 85 9.35 -3.75 -13.57
C ALA A 85 9.97 -2.49 -12.96
N GLY A 86 9.65 -2.19 -11.70
CA GLY A 86 10.18 -1.03 -10.98
C GLY A 86 11.68 -1.13 -10.68
N TYR A 87 12.17 -2.33 -10.33
CA TYR A 87 13.57 -2.54 -9.93
C TYR A 87 14.43 -3.27 -10.98
N GLY A 88 13.82 -4.06 -11.86
CA GLY A 88 14.50 -4.90 -12.87
C GLY A 88 14.54 -4.30 -14.29
N GLY A 89 13.93 -3.12 -14.50
CA GLY A 89 14.12 -2.31 -15.71
C GLY A 89 13.54 -2.85 -17.03
N LYS A 90 12.94 -4.04 -17.06
CA LYS A 90 12.35 -4.62 -18.29
C LYS A 90 11.08 -5.42 -17.98
N SER A 91 9.92 -4.79 -18.12
CA SER A 91 8.70 -5.46 -18.59
C SER A 91 7.57 -4.46 -18.81
N ALA A 92 6.85 -4.60 -19.92
CA ALA A 92 5.60 -3.89 -20.14
C ALA A 92 4.52 -4.48 -19.21
N VAL A 93 4.46 -4.00 -17.97
CA VAL A 93 3.48 -4.50 -17.00
C VAL A 93 2.11 -3.93 -17.31
N LYS A 94 1.15 -4.81 -17.57
CA LYS A 94 -0.27 -4.44 -17.60
C LYS A 94 -0.79 -4.38 -16.17
N VAL A 95 -0.72 -3.20 -15.59
CA VAL A 95 -1.29 -2.93 -14.27
C VAL A 95 -2.81 -3.07 -14.33
N LYS A 96 -3.38 -4.02 -13.57
CA LYS A 96 -4.82 -4.26 -13.46
C LYS A 96 -5.24 -4.07 -12.00
N GLY A 97 -6.41 -3.48 -11.77
CA GLY A 97 -7.09 -3.57 -10.46
C GLY A 97 -7.20 -2.29 -9.64
N GLY A 98 -6.77 -1.13 -10.13
CA GLY A 98 -7.00 0.13 -9.41
C GLY A 98 -8.36 0.76 -9.68
N VAL A 99 -8.86 1.52 -8.70
CA VAL A 99 -10.00 2.42 -8.89
C VAL A 99 -9.52 3.61 -9.73
N LYS A 100 -10.11 3.78 -10.93
CA LYS A 100 -9.76 4.91 -11.81
C LYS A 100 -10.01 6.25 -11.11
N PRO A 101 -9.17 7.27 -11.34
CA PRO A 101 -9.41 8.61 -10.81
C PRO A 101 -10.81 9.10 -11.20
N GLY A 102 -11.61 9.53 -10.22
CA GLY A 102 -12.99 9.99 -10.43
C GLY A 102 -14.05 8.90 -10.54
N ALA A 103 -13.71 7.61 -10.40
CA ALA A 103 -14.71 6.56 -10.28
C ALA A 103 -15.36 6.61 -8.88
N GLU A 104 -16.70 6.57 -8.82
CA GLU A 104 -17.38 6.50 -7.53
C GLU A 104 -16.92 5.25 -6.74
N PRO A 105 -16.68 5.39 -5.43
CA PRO A 105 -16.28 4.27 -4.59
C PRO A 105 -17.33 3.16 -4.69
N ALA A 106 -16.88 1.93 -4.97
CA ALA A 106 -17.76 0.78 -4.98
C ALA A 106 -18.12 0.42 -3.53
N TYR A 107 -19.39 0.52 -3.18
CA TYR A 107 -19.91 0.06 -1.90
C TYR A 107 -20.26 -1.42 -1.98
N TRP A 108 -20.04 -2.14 -0.90
CA TRP A 108 -20.28 -3.57 -0.79
C TRP A 108 -21.22 -3.86 0.36
N THR A 109 -22.12 -4.82 0.19
CA THR A 109 -22.95 -5.34 1.27
C THR A 109 -22.14 -6.28 2.17
N PRO A 110 -22.59 -6.56 3.41
CA PRO A 110 -21.97 -7.58 4.27
C PRO A 110 -21.89 -8.98 3.62
N GLU A 111 -22.74 -9.25 2.63
CA GLU A 111 -22.76 -10.48 1.84
C GLU A 111 -21.73 -10.49 0.69
N GLY A 112 -20.91 -9.45 0.56
CA GLY A 112 -19.89 -9.32 -0.48
C GLY A 112 -20.44 -8.99 -1.87
N LYS A 113 -21.70 -8.55 -1.97
CA LYS A 113 -22.30 -8.11 -3.25
C LYS A 113 -22.12 -6.61 -3.41
N ARG A 114 -21.95 -6.15 -4.65
CA ARG A 114 -21.86 -4.71 -4.95
C ARG A 114 -23.21 -4.04 -4.63
N ALA A 115 -23.18 -3.06 -3.74
CA ALA A 115 -24.37 -2.30 -3.38
C ALA A 115 -24.75 -1.38 -4.55
N THR A 116 -25.98 -1.51 -5.02
CA THR A 116 -26.56 -0.70 -6.11
C THR A 116 -27.70 0.19 -5.61
N LYS A 117 -28.11 0.05 -4.34
CA LYS A 117 -29.15 0.82 -3.67
C LYS A 117 -28.74 1.10 -2.22
N GLY A 118 -29.19 2.24 -1.66
CA GLY A 118 -28.92 2.62 -0.27
C GLY A 118 -27.48 3.04 0.02
N ILE A 119 -26.77 3.55 -1.00
CA ILE A 119 -25.40 4.03 -0.86
C ILE A 119 -25.40 5.35 -0.04
N PRO A 120 -24.63 5.46 1.05
CA PRO A 120 -24.52 6.71 1.80
C PRO A 120 -24.07 7.86 0.91
N GLY A 121 -24.87 8.93 0.82
CA GLY A 121 -24.57 10.11 0.00
C GLY A 121 -25.15 10.11 -1.42
N GLN A 122 -25.73 9.00 -1.91
CA GLN A 122 -26.54 9.03 -3.15
C GLN A 122 -28.01 9.32 -2.82
N ALA A 123 -28.62 10.23 -3.57
CA ALA A 123 -30.05 10.45 -3.52
C ALA A 123 -30.81 9.15 -3.87
N PRO A 124 -31.91 8.82 -3.18
CA PRO A 124 -32.69 7.63 -3.50
C PRO A 124 -33.18 7.74 -4.95
N ARG A 125 -32.75 6.81 -5.80
CA ARG A 125 -33.29 6.68 -7.16
C ARG A 125 -34.76 6.25 -7.03
N ARG A 126 -35.66 7.15 -7.44
CA ARG A 126 -37.11 6.90 -7.53
C ARG A 126 -37.40 5.75 -8.49
#